data_AF-A0A8S9PKI3-F1
#
_entry.id   AF-A0A8S9PKI3-F1
#
_cell.length_a   1.000
_cell.length_b   1.000
_cell.length_c   1.000
_cell.angle_alpha   90.00
_cell.angle_beta   90.00
_cell.angle_gamma   90.00
#
_symmetry.space_group_name_H-M   'P 1'
#
loop_
_entity.id
_entity.type
_entity.pdbx_description
1 polymer ?
#
loop_
_entity_poly.entity_id
_entity_poly.type
_entity_poly.pdbx_seq_one_letter_code
_entity_poly.pdbx_strand_id
1 'polypeptide(L)'
;MCIFLLNNFTLPPDKALAVYVQSPGSAFAFCGAVTVSRPSAVLSLQWPEPGSAAQLQLTAGDSAPLSAKIGISVEDAASLQSLDVAAERKIERLAMRVGENLFNFMQSFCGVDGSKLVVPMDILDRWFKKFQERAKRDPGFLKSFAL
;
A
#
# COMPACT_ATOMS: atom_id res chain seq x y z
N MET A 1 8.63 2.22 -7.28
CA MET A 1 9.97 1.93 -7.83
C MET A 1 9.83 0.90 -8.94
N CYS A 2 10.58 1.03 -10.03
CA CYS A 2 10.59 0.05 -11.11
C CYS A 2 11.90 -0.75 -11.04
N ILE A 3 11.80 -2.08 -11.10
CA ILE A 3 12.96 -2.98 -11.17
C ILE A 3 12.78 -3.92 -12.35
N PHE A 4 13.88 -4.23 -13.05
CA PHE A 4 13.89 -5.15 -14.17
C PHE A 4 15.26 -5.83 -14.32
N LEU A 5 15.25 -7.07 -14.81
CA LEU A 5 16.45 -7.81 -15.18
C LEU A 5 16.90 -7.38 -16.58
N LEU A 6 18.20 -7.23 -16.76
CA LEU A 6 18.80 -6.96 -18.08
C LEU A 6 18.96 -8.27 -18.85
N ASN A 7 18.76 -8.24 -20.17
CA ASN A 7 18.70 -9.43 -21.04
C ASN A 7 19.97 -10.33 -21.00
N ASN A 8 21.09 -9.81 -20.51
CA ASN A 8 22.36 -10.51 -20.38
C ASN A 8 22.59 -11.17 -19.00
N PHE A 9 21.68 -11.00 -18.05
CA PHE A 9 21.74 -11.63 -16.74
C PHE A 9 20.51 -12.51 -16.52
N THR A 10 20.75 -13.81 -16.32
CA THR A 10 19.69 -14.77 -16.01
C THR A 10 19.87 -15.26 -14.58
N LEU A 11 18.76 -15.29 -13.85
CA LEU A 11 18.69 -15.98 -12.56
C LEU A 11 18.52 -17.48 -12.83
N PRO A 12 18.99 -18.36 -11.95
CA PRO A 12 18.54 -19.74 -11.94
C PRO A 12 17.00 -19.83 -11.86
N PRO A 13 16.37 -20.86 -12.44
CA PRO A 13 14.91 -20.94 -12.57
C PRO A 13 14.16 -21.01 -11.23
N ASP A 14 14.83 -21.49 -10.18
CA ASP A 14 14.34 -21.60 -8.80
C ASP A 14 14.64 -20.34 -7.96
N LYS A 15 15.31 -19.33 -8.54
CA LYS A 15 15.73 -18.13 -7.83
C LYS A 15 14.94 -16.90 -8.25
N ALA A 16 14.85 -15.98 -7.30
CA ALA A 16 14.22 -14.69 -7.46
C ALA A 16 15.16 -13.60 -6.94
N LEU A 17 15.11 -12.44 -7.59
CA LEU A 17 15.77 -11.24 -7.12
C LEU A 17 14.83 -10.49 -6.19
N ALA A 18 15.00 -10.69 -4.89
CA ALA A 18 14.24 -10.05 -3.83
C ALA A 18 14.72 -8.62 -3.60
N VAL A 19 13.75 -7.73 -3.38
CA VAL A 19 13.95 -6.30 -3.16
C VAL A 19 13.49 -5.94 -1.78
N TYR A 20 14.35 -5.24 -1.06
CA TYR A 20 14.10 -4.74 0.29
C TYR A 20 14.32 -3.23 0.34
N VAL A 21 13.65 -2.57 1.30
CA VAL A 21 13.88 -1.16 1.61
C VAL A 21 14.20 -0.97 3.07
N GLN A 22 15.04 0.02 3.34
CA GLN A 22 15.41 0.41 4.69
C GLN A 22 15.30 1.94 4.81
N SER A 23 14.49 2.41 5.74
CA SER A 23 14.56 3.79 6.20
C SER A 23 15.68 3.95 7.25
N PRO A 24 16.24 5.15 7.45
CA PRO A 24 17.32 5.35 8.40
C PRO A 24 17.01 4.79 9.80
N GLY A 25 17.90 3.94 10.32
CA GLY A 25 17.75 3.32 11.64
C GLY A 25 16.71 2.19 11.73
N SER A 26 16.05 1.80 10.63
CA SER A 26 15.11 0.66 10.58
C SER A 26 15.78 -0.63 10.10
N ALA A 27 15.07 -1.76 10.20
CA ALA A 27 15.42 -3.00 9.54
C ALA A 27 15.00 -3.01 8.06
N PHE A 28 15.61 -3.88 7.25
CA PHE A 28 15.17 -4.09 5.87
C PHE A 28 13.77 -4.74 5.84
N ALA A 29 12.87 -4.13 5.06
CA ALA A 29 11.52 -4.62 4.83
C ALA A 29 11.38 -5.12 3.38
N PHE A 30 10.84 -6.32 3.20
CA PHE A 30 10.61 -6.92 1.89
C PHE A 30 9.56 -6.13 1.10
N CYS A 31 9.83 -5.87 -0.18
CA CYS A 31 8.96 -5.10 -1.06
C CYS A 31 8.40 -5.90 -2.23
N GLY A 32 9.07 -6.99 -2.60
CA GLY A 32 8.72 -7.81 -3.75
C GLY A 32 9.95 -8.39 -4.42
N ALA A 33 9.73 -9.11 -5.51
CA ALA A 33 10.79 -9.75 -6.26
C ALA A 33 10.49 -9.80 -7.76
N VAL A 34 11.54 -10.03 -8.55
CA VAL A 34 11.46 -10.37 -9.98
C VAL A 34 12.10 -11.74 -10.22
N THR A 35 11.59 -12.45 -11.21
CA THR A 35 12.05 -13.80 -11.60
C THR A 35 12.34 -13.83 -13.09
N VAL A 36 12.86 -14.94 -13.61
CA VAL A 36 13.03 -15.11 -15.07
C VAL A 36 11.68 -15.07 -15.80
N SER A 37 10.63 -15.67 -15.22
CA SER A 37 9.27 -15.67 -15.80
C SER A 37 8.58 -14.31 -15.70
N ARG A 38 8.97 -13.49 -14.73
CA ARG A 38 8.47 -12.12 -14.53
C ARG A 38 9.67 -11.17 -14.31
N PRO A 39 10.33 -10.77 -15.40
CA PRO A 39 11.64 -10.10 -15.33
C PRO A 39 11.55 -8.64 -14.92
N SER A 40 10.36 -8.08 -14.72
CA SER A 40 10.17 -6.71 -14.26
C SER A 40 8.95 -6.55 -13.34
N ALA A 41 9.01 -5.55 -12.47
CA ALA A 41 7.92 -5.19 -11.58
C ALA A 41 7.96 -3.70 -11.20
N VAL A 42 6.76 -3.14 -11.02
CA VAL A 42 6.57 -1.86 -10.34
C VAL A 42 6.20 -2.15 -8.89
N LEU A 43 7.11 -1.84 -7.98
CA LEU A 43 6.99 -2.10 -6.55
C LEU A 43 6.55 -0.82 -5.82
N SER A 44 5.48 -0.93 -5.03
CA SER A 44 5.09 0.10 -4.08
C SER A 44 6.06 0.04 -2.89
N LEU A 45 6.84 1.10 -2.65
CA LEU A 45 7.77 1.15 -1.53
C LEU A 45 7.01 1.58 -0.28
N GLN A 46 6.68 0.61 0.58
CA GLN A 46 6.19 0.90 1.94
C GLN A 46 7.42 1.06 2.83
N TRP A 47 7.86 2.31 3.03
CA TRP A 47 9.02 2.59 3.87
C TRP A 47 8.70 2.23 5.32
N PRO A 48 9.56 1.44 6.01
CA PRO A 48 9.40 1.20 7.43
C PRO A 48 9.59 2.51 8.21
N GLU A 49 8.95 2.61 9.37
CA GLU A 49 9.14 3.74 10.27
C GLU A 49 10.62 3.89 10.64
N PRO A 50 11.18 5.12 10.59
CA PRO A 50 12.57 5.34 10.97
C PRO A 50 12.78 4.98 12.44
N GLY A 51 13.99 4.51 12.77
CA GLY A 51 14.34 4.20 14.15
C GLY A 51 14.33 5.48 15.01
N SER A 52 14.11 5.34 16.32
CA SER A 52 14.04 6.47 17.28
C SER A 52 15.25 7.41 17.20
N ALA A 53 16.45 6.87 17.01
CA ALA A 53 17.68 7.64 16.83
C ALA A 53 17.69 8.46 15.52
N ALA A 54 17.18 7.90 14.43
CA ALA A 54 17.05 8.60 13.15
C ALA A 54 15.97 9.69 13.22
N GLN A 55 14.90 9.44 13.96
CA GLN A 55 13.81 10.40 14.14
C GLN A 55 14.28 11.65 14.90
N LEU A 56 15.15 11.50 15.90
CA LEU A 56 15.81 12.63 16.58
C LEU A 56 16.72 13.44 15.64
N GLN A 57 17.47 12.77 14.75
CA GLN A 57 18.31 13.45 13.75
C GLN A 57 17.50 14.18 12.68
N LEU A 58 16.34 13.67 12.28
CA LEU A 58 15.43 14.38 11.36
C LEU A 58 14.91 15.71 11.94
N THR A 59 14.82 15.80 13.27
CA THR A 59 14.36 17.03 13.96
C THR A 59 15.48 18.01 14.29
N ALA A 60 16.75 17.60 14.16
CA ALA A 60 17.91 18.43 14.44
C ALA A 60 18.44 19.07 13.15
N GLY A 61 18.38 20.41 13.08
CA GLY A 61 18.64 21.20 11.86
C GLY A 61 20.07 21.17 11.31
N ASP A 62 21.01 20.48 11.96
CA ASP A 62 22.44 20.47 11.61
C ASP A 62 23.01 19.03 11.46
N SER A 63 22.13 18.04 11.28
CA SER A 63 22.50 16.62 11.12
C SER A 63 22.92 16.30 9.68
N ALA A 64 23.89 15.40 9.51
CA ALA A 64 24.19 14.81 8.20
C ALA A 64 22.93 14.21 7.56
N PRO A 65 22.73 14.35 6.23
CA PRO A 65 21.52 13.89 5.56
C PRO A 65 21.37 12.37 5.70
N LEU A 66 20.23 11.95 6.25
CA LEU A 66 19.90 10.54 6.38
C LEU A 66 19.52 9.96 5.02
N SER A 67 20.08 8.80 4.67
CA SER A 67 19.85 8.14 3.39
C SER A 67 19.11 6.82 3.56
N ALA A 68 18.07 6.62 2.76
CA ALA A 68 17.36 5.36 2.65
C ALA A 68 18.11 4.39 1.73
N LYS A 69 18.02 3.09 2.00
CA LYS A 69 18.74 2.06 1.23
C LYS A 69 17.77 1.10 0.56
N ILE A 70 18.13 0.69 -0.65
CA ILE A 70 17.49 -0.42 -1.36
C ILE A 70 18.41 -1.64 -1.24
N GLY A 71 17.91 -2.71 -0.67
CA GLY A 71 18.59 -4.00 -0.57
C GLY A 71 18.16 -4.92 -1.71
N ILE A 72 19.10 -5.64 -2.30
CA ILE A 72 18.83 -6.62 -3.36
C ILE A 72 19.49 -7.94 -2.96
N SER A 73 18.74 -9.03 -3.01
CA SER A 73 19.21 -10.36 -2.63
C SER A 73 18.71 -11.40 -3.64
N VAL A 74 19.53 -12.41 -3.91
CA VAL A 74 19.11 -13.58 -4.71
C VAL A 74 18.66 -14.66 -3.74
N GLU A 75 17.38 -15.01 -3.78
CA GLU A 75 16.75 -15.92 -2.84
C GLU A 75 16.00 -17.03 -3.57
N ASP A 76 15.62 -18.06 -2.83
CA ASP A 76 14.76 -19.10 -3.36
C ASP A 76 13.36 -18.54 -3.63
N ALA A 77 12.81 -18.79 -4.82
CA ALA A 77 11.49 -18.29 -5.17
C ALA A 77 10.41 -18.84 -4.24
N ALA A 78 10.60 -20.03 -3.66
CA ALA A 78 9.66 -20.64 -2.73
C ALA A 78 9.76 -20.08 -1.30
N SER A 79 10.88 -19.45 -0.91
CA SER A 79 11.06 -18.87 0.43
C SER A 79 10.53 -17.44 0.55
N LEU A 80 10.29 -16.78 -0.58
CA LEU A 80 9.81 -15.41 -0.59
C LEU A 80 8.31 -15.33 -0.26
N GLN A 81 7.97 -14.36 0.59
CA GLN A 81 6.58 -14.01 0.85
C GLN A 81 5.89 -13.68 -0.48
N SER A 82 4.73 -14.27 -0.74
CA SER A 82 4.06 -14.08 -2.02
C SER A 82 3.80 -12.59 -2.24
N LEU A 83 4.08 -12.12 -3.46
CA LEU A 83 3.69 -10.79 -3.93
C LEU A 83 2.19 -10.52 -3.74
N ASP A 84 1.40 -11.57 -3.55
CA ASP A 84 -0.03 -11.55 -3.26
C ASP A 84 -0.36 -10.86 -1.94
N VAL A 85 0.47 -10.98 -0.90
CA VAL A 85 0.18 -10.36 0.43
C VAL A 85 0.06 -8.83 0.33
N ALA A 86 0.84 -8.20 -0.56
CA ALA A 86 0.74 -6.77 -0.80
C ALA A 86 -0.54 -6.38 -1.57
N ALA A 87 -1.04 -7.27 -2.44
CA ALA A 87 -2.31 -7.10 -3.12
C ALA A 87 -3.50 -7.32 -2.17
N GLU A 88 -3.42 -8.34 -1.30
CA GLU A 88 -4.39 -8.61 -0.24
C GLU A 88 -4.53 -7.42 0.71
N ARG A 89 -3.41 -6.85 1.20
CA ARG A 89 -3.43 -5.63 2.03
C ARG A 89 -4.03 -4.42 1.32
N LYS A 90 -3.90 -4.31 -0.01
CA LYS A 90 -4.55 -3.23 -0.78
C LYS A 90 -6.06 -3.44 -0.84
N ILE A 91 -6.52 -4.68 -1.01
CA ILE A 91 -7.94 -5.04 -1.01
C ILE A 91 -8.55 -4.80 0.38
N GLU A 92 -7.85 -5.16 1.45
CA GLU A 92 -8.27 -4.90 2.83
C GLU A 92 -8.43 -3.40 3.10
N ARG A 93 -7.42 -2.58 2.76
CA ARG A 93 -7.50 -1.12 2.92
C ARG A 93 -8.63 -0.50 2.09
N LEU A 94 -8.82 -0.97 0.87
CA LEU A 94 -9.91 -0.55 -0.01
C LEU A 94 -11.27 -0.82 0.67
N ALA A 95 -11.48 -2.02 1.20
CA ALA A 95 -12.72 -2.37 1.89
C ALA A 95 -12.97 -1.48 3.12
N MET A 96 -11.93 -1.24 3.94
CA MET A 96 -12.02 -0.38 5.12
C MET A 96 -12.41 1.05 4.76
N ARG A 97 -11.78 1.65 3.74
CA ARG A 97 -12.10 3.02 3.31
C ARG A 97 -13.48 3.14 2.66
N VAL A 98 -13.94 2.10 1.97
CA VAL A 98 -15.31 2.06 1.45
C VAL A 98 -16.32 2.06 2.60
N GLY A 99 -16.07 1.25 3.65
CA GLY A 99 -16.89 1.23 4.86
C GLY A 99 -16.91 2.59 5.57
N GLU A 100 -15.75 3.23 5.73
CA GLU A 100 -15.64 4.56 6.32
C GLU A 100 -16.38 5.63 5.49
N ASN A 101 -16.27 5.56 4.16
CA ASN A 101 -16.99 6.47 3.29
C ASN A 101 -18.51 6.32 3.42
N LEU A 102 -19.01 5.08 3.50
CA LEU A 102 -20.41 4.80 3.76
C LEU A 102 -20.83 5.35 5.13
N PHE A 103 -20.05 5.08 6.17
CA PHE A 103 -20.35 5.55 7.53
C PHE A 103 -20.43 7.08 7.59
N ASN A 104 -19.46 7.78 7.01
CA ASN A 104 -19.45 9.24 6.92
C ASN A 104 -20.65 9.78 6.14
N PHE A 105 -21.05 9.10 5.07
CA PHE A 105 -22.26 9.46 4.34
C PHE A 105 -23.49 9.29 5.23
N MET A 106 -23.66 8.16 5.91
CA MET A 106 -24.80 7.93 6.81
C MET A 106 -24.86 9.00 7.90
N GLN A 107 -23.73 9.30 8.55
CA GLN A 107 -23.61 10.36 9.56
C GLN A 107 -24.09 11.73 9.07
N SER A 108 -23.87 12.07 7.80
CA SER A 108 -24.30 13.36 7.25
C SER A 108 -25.82 13.53 7.14
N PHE A 109 -26.60 12.44 7.22
CA PHE A 109 -28.06 12.47 7.18
C PHE A 109 -28.71 12.20 8.55
N CYS A 110 -27.92 12.15 9.63
CA CYS A 110 -28.40 11.76 10.95
C CYS A 110 -29.11 12.91 11.69
N GLY A 111 -30.29 12.61 12.22
CA GLY A 111 -30.74 13.13 13.50
C GLY A 111 -30.28 12.18 14.61
N VAL A 112 -29.75 12.71 15.71
CA VAL A 112 -29.35 11.88 16.86
C VAL A 112 -30.56 11.71 17.77
N ASP A 113 -31.06 10.47 17.90
CA ASP A 113 -32.08 10.11 18.88
C ASP A 113 -31.44 9.24 19.96
N GLY A 114 -30.92 9.89 21.01
CA GLY A 114 -30.16 9.23 22.06
C GLY A 114 -28.89 8.54 21.55
N SER A 115 -28.80 7.22 21.69
CA SER A 115 -27.65 6.40 21.23
C SER A 115 -27.85 5.75 19.86
N LYS A 116 -28.96 6.03 19.15
CA LYS A 116 -29.28 5.40 17.87
C LYS A 116 -29.10 6.36 16.71
N LEU A 117 -28.52 5.82 15.64
CA LEU A 117 -28.40 6.50 14.36
C LEU A 117 -29.73 6.35 13.61
N VAL A 118 -30.51 7.43 13.50
CA VAL A 118 -31.75 7.42 12.71
C VAL A 118 -31.41 7.88 11.30
N VAL A 119 -31.55 6.95 10.35
CA VAL A 119 -31.30 7.20 8.92
C VAL A 119 -32.54 6.83 8.09
N PRO A 120 -32.81 7.54 6.99
CA PRO A 120 -33.84 7.13 6.04
C PRO A 120 -33.63 5.71 5.54
N MET A 121 -34.72 4.97 5.31
CA MET A 121 -34.66 3.57 4.83
C MET A 121 -33.95 3.44 3.48
N ASP A 122 -33.96 4.50 2.65
CA ASP A 122 -33.33 4.54 1.33
C ASP A 122 -31.88 5.07 1.33
N ILE A 123 -31.27 5.24 2.51
CA ILE A 123 -29.94 5.86 2.64
C ILE A 123 -28.85 5.06 1.91
N LEU A 124 -28.93 3.73 1.97
CA LEU A 124 -27.96 2.84 1.32
C LEU A 124 -28.08 2.93 -0.20
N ASP A 125 -29.30 2.97 -0.74
CA ASP A 125 -29.54 3.11 -2.18
C ASP A 125 -29.04 4.46 -2.70
N ARG A 126 -29.28 5.55 -1.95
CA ARG A 126 -28.77 6.88 -2.28
C ARG A 126 -27.25 6.93 -2.29
N TRP A 127 -26.62 6.36 -1.28
CA TRP A 127 -25.16 6.26 -1.22
C TRP A 127 -24.62 5.45 -2.40
N PHE A 128 -25.18 4.27 -2.63
CA PHE A 128 -24.71 3.35 -3.66
C PHE A 128 -24.81 3.94 -5.06
N LYS A 129 -25.92 4.62 -5.38
CA LYS A 129 -26.10 5.33 -6.64
C LYS A 129 -25.05 6.44 -6.81
N LYS A 130 -24.83 7.26 -5.78
CA LYS A 130 -23.81 8.32 -5.79
C LYS A 130 -22.39 7.76 -5.94
N PHE A 131 -22.10 6.65 -5.26
CA PHE A 131 -20.82 5.96 -5.34
C PHE A 131 -20.57 5.41 -6.75
N GLN A 132 -21.55 4.73 -7.35
CA GLN A 132 -21.47 4.22 -8.73
C GLN A 132 -21.31 5.34 -9.76
N GLU A 133 -22.09 6.41 -9.67
CA GLU A 133 -21.98 7.54 -10.60
C GLU A 133 -20.59 8.18 -10.54
N ARG A 134 -20.04 8.33 -9.33
CA ARG A 134 -18.69 8.88 -9.13
C ARG A 134 -17.60 7.92 -9.62
N ALA A 135 -17.73 6.62 -9.35
CA ALA A 135 -16.79 5.61 -9.84
C ALA A 135 -16.77 5.50 -11.38
N LYS A 136 -17.92 5.73 -12.04
CA LYS A 136 -18.00 5.77 -13.51
C LYS A 136 -17.38 7.03 -14.11
N ARG A 137 -17.58 8.19 -13.45
CA ARG A 137 -17.12 9.49 -13.95
C ARG A 137 -15.64 9.75 -13.69
N ASP A 138 -15.10 9.20 -12.60
CA ASP A 138 -13.71 9.40 -12.19
C ASP A 138 -12.98 8.05 -12.05
N PRO A 139 -12.15 7.68 -13.04
CA PRO A 139 -11.33 6.46 -12.99
C PRO A 139 -10.30 6.45 -11.85
N GLY A 140 -9.98 7.60 -11.26
CA GLY A 140 -9.09 7.77 -10.11
C GLY A 140 -9.81 7.60 -8.77
N PHE A 141 -11.14 7.72 -8.73
CA PHE A 141 -11.92 7.68 -7.50
C PHE A 141 -11.67 6.38 -6.73
N LEU A 142 -11.79 5.21 -7.37
CA LEU A 142 -11.54 3.92 -6.74
C LEU A 142 -10.08 3.72 -6.33
N LYS A 143 -9.14 4.31 -7.08
CA LYS A 143 -7.70 4.25 -6.75
C LYS A 143 -7.39 5.04 -5.48
N SER A 144 -8.12 6.12 -5.20
CA SER A 144 -7.97 6.89 -3.96
C SER A 144 -8.28 6.08 -2.70
N PHE A 145 -9.07 5.01 -2.81
CA PHE A 145 -9.34 4.10 -1.68
C PHE A 145 -8.23 3.05 -1.48
N ALA A 146 -7.37 2.83 -2.48
CA ALA A 146 -6.31 1.82 -2.44
C ALA A 146 -4.92 2.39 -2.11
N LEU A 147 -4.76 3.72 -2.09
CA LEU A 147 -3.50 4.45 -1.87
C LEU A 147 -3.23 4.77 -0.42
#